data_AF-A0A2D9N3R5-F1
#
_entry.id   AF-A0A2D9N3R5-F1
#
_cell.length_a   1.000
_cell.length_b   1.000
_cell.length_c   1.000
_cell.angle_alpha   90.00
_cell.angle_beta   90.00
_cell.angle_gamma   90.00
#
_symmetry.space_group_name_H-M   'P 1'
#
loop_
_entity.id
_entity.type
_entity.pdbx_description
1 polymer ?
#
loop_
_entity_poly.entity_id
_entity_poly.type
_entity_poly.pdbx_seq_one_letter_code
_entity_poly.pdbx_strand_id
1 'polypeptide(L)'
;MFEKEWNKLAKKIYTNAVNHGFWKEERNDGEAIALMHSELSEALEAMRNDNPSSNKIIEFNSVEEELADVIIRIMDYSFGKDLDIAGAILAKIEYNQSREFMHGKSF
;
A
#
# COMPACT_ATOMS: atom_id res chain seq x y z
N MET A 1 19.05 -2.18 6.17
CA MET A 1 18.17 -3.24 6.73
C MET A 1 16.76 -2.66 6.73
N PHE A 2 15.77 -3.41 6.24
CA PHE A 2 14.38 -3.02 5.87
C PHE A 2 13.97 -1.54 6.02
N GLU A 3 13.84 -1.03 7.25
CA GLU A 3 13.37 0.33 7.57
C GLU A 3 14.07 1.44 6.76
N LYS A 4 15.41 1.34 6.61
CA LYS A 4 16.17 2.31 5.81
C LYS A 4 15.75 2.31 4.34
N GLU A 5 15.52 1.13 3.75
CA GLU A 5 15.12 1.02 2.34
C GLU A 5 13.65 1.40 2.15
N TRP A 6 12.78 1.04 3.10
CA TRP A 6 11.40 1.51 3.15
C TRP A 6 11.32 3.03 3.14
N ASN A 7 12.00 3.69 4.08
CA ASN A 7 11.97 5.15 4.21
C ASN A 7 12.58 5.85 2.98
N LYS A 8 13.62 5.26 2.38
CA LYS A 8 14.19 5.76 1.12
C LYS A 8 13.19 5.68 -0.04
N LEU A 9 12.46 4.57 -0.15
CA LEU A 9 11.45 4.37 -1.19
C LEU A 9 10.22 5.25 -0.97
N ALA A 10 9.70 5.30 0.26
CA ALA A 10 8.57 6.15 0.64
C ALA A 10 8.87 7.63 0.38
N LYS A 11 10.08 8.09 0.70
CA LYS A 11 10.54 9.45 0.35
C LYS A 11 10.51 9.71 -1.15
N LYS A 12 10.96 8.76 -1.98
CA LYS A 12 10.95 8.88 -3.44
C LYS A 12 9.50 8.99 -3.96
N ILE A 13 8.61 8.14 -3.47
CA ILE A 13 7.19 8.12 -3.82
C ILE A 13 6.53 9.45 -3.42
N TYR A 14 6.71 9.88 -2.17
CA TYR A 14 6.19 11.15 -1.67
C TYR A 14 6.69 12.34 -2.49
N THR A 15 7.99 12.38 -2.80
CA THR A 15 8.56 13.45 -3.64
C THR A 15 7.90 13.48 -5.02
N ASN A 16 7.61 12.32 -5.61
CA ASN A 16 6.87 12.24 -6.86
C ASN A 16 5.43 12.79 -6.70
N ALA A 17 4.72 12.42 -5.64
CA ALA A 17 3.37 12.91 -5.37
C ALA A 17 3.33 14.43 -5.17
N VAL A 18 4.30 15.00 -4.44
CA VAL A 18 4.47 16.45 -4.27
C VAL A 18 4.65 17.14 -5.63
N ASN A 19 5.53 16.60 -6.49
CA ASN A 19 5.79 17.16 -7.82
C ASN A 19 4.55 17.13 -8.73
N HIS A 20 3.63 16.18 -8.51
CA HIS A 20 2.35 16.08 -9.23
C HIS A 20 1.22 16.88 -8.55
N GLY A 21 1.50 17.57 -7.44
CA GLY A 21 0.58 18.49 -6.80
C GLY A 21 -0.38 17.87 -5.78
N PHE A 22 -0.19 16.59 -5.41
CA PHE A 22 -1.04 15.91 -4.43
C PHE A 22 -0.89 16.44 -2.99
N TRP A 23 0.13 17.26 -2.75
CA TRP A 23 0.46 17.84 -1.44
C TRP A 23 0.56 19.37 -1.48
N LYS A 24 -0.14 20.04 -2.41
CA LYS A 24 -0.19 21.51 -2.49
C LYS A 24 -0.93 22.14 -1.30
N GLU A 25 -1.89 21.41 -0.76
CA GLU A 25 -2.69 21.78 0.39
C GLU A 25 -2.63 20.65 1.44
N GLU A 26 -3.22 20.91 2.61
CA GLU A 26 -3.36 19.86 3.61
C GLU A 26 -4.21 18.71 3.04
N ARG A 27 -3.62 17.51 3.04
CA ARG A 27 -4.29 16.33 2.50
C ARG A 27 -5.40 15.87 3.41
N ASN A 28 -6.59 15.66 2.84
CA ASN A 28 -7.73 15.08 3.54
C ASN A 28 -7.48 13.60 3.84
N ASP A 29 -7.48 13.23 5.11
CA ASP A 29 -7.18 11.87 5.55
C ASP A 29 -8.27 10.87 5.11
N GLY A 30 -9.54 11.26 5.18
CA GLY A 30 -10.65 10.40 4.76
C GLY A 30 -10.61 10.08 3.26
N GLU A 31 -10.30 11.08 2.45
CA GLU A 31 -10.12 10.90 0.99
C GLU A 31 -8.91 10.02 0.69
N ALA A 32 -7.78 10.24 1.36
CA ALA A 32 -6.59 9.43 1.16
C ALA A 32 -6.84 7.95 1.49
N ILE A 33 -7.57 7.66 2.57
CA ILE A 33 -7.96 6.29 2.93
C ILE A 33 -8.96 5.72 1.91
N ALA A 34 -9.95 6.51 1.48
CA ALA A 34 -10.92 6.06 0.47
C ALA A 34 -10.24 5.67 -0.86
N LEU A 35 -9.21 6.41 -1.28
CA LEU A 35 -8.42 6.07 -2.47
C LEU A 35 -7.61 4.78 -2.28
N MET A 36 -7.10 4.48 -1.09
CA MET A 36 -6.47 3.16 -0.85
C MET A 36 -7.51 2.02 -0.92
N HIS A 37 -8.73 2.28 -0.45
CA HIS A 37 -9.82 1.32 -0.54
C HIS A 37 -10.29 1.07 -1.98
N SER A 38 -10.23 2.08 -2.87
CA SER A 38 -10.58 1.86 -4.28
C SER A 38 -9.62 0.89 -4.95
N GLU A 39 -8.31 1.02 -4.74
CA GLU A 39 -7.34 0.07 -5.31
C GLU A 39 -7.55 -1.37 -4.81
N LEU A 40 -7.90 -1.55 -3.52
CA LEU A 40 -8.29 -2.87 -3.00
C LEU A 40 -9.57 -3.41 -3.66
N SER A 41 -10.49 -2.53 -4.04
CA SER A 41 -11.72 -2.91 -4.75
C SER A 41 -11.42 -3.31 -6.19
N GLU A 42 -10.49 -2.62 -6.87
CA GLU A 42 -9.99 -2.98 -8.20
C GLU A 42 -9.26 -4.33 -8.18
N ALA A 43 -8.44 -4.60 -7.15
CA ALA A 43 -7.83 -5.92 -6.96
C ALA A 43 -8.89 -7.04 -6.83
N LEU A 44 -9.96 -6.79 -6.05
CA LEU A 44 -11.06 -7.75 -5.92
C LEU A 44 -11.84 -7.96 -7.23
N GLU A 45 -12.02 -6.89 -8.01
CA GLU A 45 -12.64 -6.97 -9.34
C GLU A 45 -11.77 -7.80 -10.30
N ALA A 46 -10.45 -7.56 -10.32
CA ALA A 46 -9.51 -8.35 -11.11
C ALA A 46 -9.58 -9.84 -10.74
N MET A 47 -9.64 -10.19 -9.45
CA MET A 47 -9.81 -11.58 -9.01
C MET A 47 -11.09 -12.23 -9.53
N ARG A 48 -12.19 -11.47 -9.65
CA ARG A 48 -13.47 -11.96 -10.18
C ARG A 48 -13.45 -12.15 -11.70
N ASN A 49 -12.52 -11.49 -12.38
CA ASN A 49 -12.37 -11.49 -13.84
C ASN A 49 -11.16 -12.33 -14.28
N ASP A 50 -10.88 -13.45 -13.59
CA ASP A 50 -9.77 -14.38 -13.87
C ASP A 50 -8.35 -13.77 -13.81
N ASN A 51 -8.20 -12.61 -13.15
CA ASN A 51 -6.94 -11.91 -12.92
C ASN A 51 -6.09 -11.73 -14.20
N PRO A 52 -6.54 -10.87 -15.14
CA PRO A 52 -5.84 -10.70 -16.41
C PRO A 52 -4.46 -10.04 -16.22
N SER A 53 -3.65 -10.04 -17.28
CA SER A 53 -2.44 -9.23 -17.33
C SER A 53 -2.76 -7.74 -17.15
N SER A 54 -1.89 -7.02 -16.46
CA SER A 54 -1.96 -5.56 -16.34
C SER A 54 -1.80 -4.89 -17.70
N ASN A 55 -2.62 -3.86 -17.94
CA ASN A 55 -2.48 -3.00 -19.13
C ASN A 55 -1.42 -1.89 -18.95
N LYS A 56 -0.98 -1.61 -17.71
CA LYS A 56 -0.03 -0.54 -17.39
C LYS A 56 1.40 -1.08 -17.17
N ILE A 57 1.51 -2.24 -16.54
CA ILE A 57 2.77 -2.93 -16.21
C ILE A 57 2.74 -4.38 -16.72
N ILE A 58 2.96 -4.56 -18.03
CA ILE A 58 2.70 -5.78 -18.82
C ILE A 58 3.34 -7.07 -18.25
N GLU A 59 4.38 -6.97 -17.43
CA GLU A 59 5.03 -8.13 -16.78
C GLU A 59 4.27 -8.69 -15.56
N PHE A 60 3.24 -7.98 -15.08
CA PHE A 60 2.45 -8.31 -13.90
C PHE A 60 0.98 -8.51 -14.24
N ASN A 61 0.23 -9.19 -13.38
CA ASN A 61 -1.23 -9.26 -13.48
C ASN A 61 -1.92 -8.08 -12.78
N SER A 62 -3.20 -7.88 -13.05
CA SER A 62 -3.98 -6.77 -12.49
C SER A 62 -4.03 -6.80 -10.96
N VAL A 63 -4.13 -7.97 -10.32
CA VAL A 63 -4.10 -8.04 -8.85
C VAL A 63 -2.76 -7.56 -8.29
N GLU A 64 -1.63 -7.93 -8.90
CA GLU A 64 -0.30 -7.47 -8.50
C GLU A 64 -0.14 -5.95 -8.65
N GLU A 65 -0.66 -5.39 -9.75
CA GLU A 65 -0.67 -3.94 -9.99
C GLU A 65 -1.43 -3.20 -8.88
N GLU A 66 -2.68 -3.59 -8.62
CA GLU A 66 -3.52 -2.81 -7.71
C GLU A 66 -3.08 -2.98 -6.24
N LEU A 67 -2.59 -4.16 -5.85
CA LEU A 67 -1.98 -4.33 -4.52
C LEU A 67 -0.69 -3.51 -4.37
N ALA A 68 0.11 -3.38 -5.43
CA ALA A 68 1.27 -2.51 -5.42
C ALA A 68 0.85 -1.03 -5.30
N ASP A 69 -0.22 -0.60 -5.96
CA ASP A 69 -0.72 0.78 -5.87
C ASP A 69 -1.19 1.12 -4.44
N VAL A 70 -1.87 0.18 -3.76
CA VAL A 70 -2.22 0.32 -2.33
C VAL A 70 -0.96 0.58 -1.49
N ILE A 71 0.09 -0.24 -1.67
CA ILE A 71 1.33 -0.11 -0.91
C ILE A 71 2.00 1.23 -1.19
N ILE A 72 2.04 1.67 -2.44
CA ILE A 72 2.61 2.96 -2.85
C ILE A 72 1.86 4.11 -2.18
N ARG A 73 0.52 4.07 -2.14
CA ARG A 73 -0.31 5.07 -1.47
C ARG A 73 -0.08 5.09 0.04
N ILE A 74 0.07 3.93 0.68
CA ILE A 74 0.43 3.83 2.10
C ILE A 74 1.81 4.45 2.34
N MET A 75 2.79 4.17 1.48
CA MET A 75 4.13 4.75 1.58
C MET A 75 4.11 6.28 1.43
N ASP A 76 3.42 6.82 0.42
CA ASP A 76 3.22 8.26 0.21
C ASP A 76 2.60 8.92 1.45
N TYR A 77 1.46 8.39 1.88
CA TYR A 77 0.71 8.91 3.03
C TYR A 77 1.53 8.86 4.32
N SER A 78 2.20 7.73 4.57
CA SER A 78 3.03 7.56 5.77
C SER A 78 4.17 8.55 5.84
N PHE A 79 4.88 8.78 4.72
CA PHE A 79 5.98 9.74 4.69
C PHE A 79 5.48 11.18 4.81
N GLY A 80 4.38 11.54 4.12
CA GLY A 80 3.80 12.87 4.19
C GLY A 80 3.19 13.23 5.56
N LYS A 81 2.82 12.24 6.36
CA LYS A 81 2.26 12.40 7.71
C LYS A 81 3.27 12.08 8.84
N ASP A 82 4.55 11.86 8.50
CA ASP A 82 5.63 11.54 9.46
C ASP A 82 5.33 10.31 10.34
N LEU A 83 4.82 9.24 9.73
CA LEU A 83 4.46 7.99 10.39
C LEU A 83 5.53 6.91 10.20
N ASP A 84 5.96 6.28 11.29
CA ASP A 84 6.89 5.14 11.26
C ASP A 84 6.17 3.81 10.94
N ILE A 85 5.78 3.65 9.68
CA ILE A 85 5.13 2.42 9.20
C ILE A 85 6.11 1.25 9.13
N ALA A 86 7.38 1.49 8.82
CA ALA A 86 8.37 0.42 8.77
C ALA A 86 8.63 -0.21 10.14
N GLY A 87 8.80 0.60 11.18
CA GLY A 87 8.89 0.13 12.56
C GLY A 87 7.62 -0.58 13.00
N ALA A 88 6.44 -0.04 12.66
CA ALA A 88 5.15 -0.68 12.96
C ALA A 88 5.02 -2.06 12.28
N ILE A 89 5.46 -2.21 11.03
CA ILE A 89 5.48 -3.51 10.32
C ILE A 89 6.37 -4.50 11.06
N LEU A 90 7.60 -4.12 11.40
CA LEU A 90 8.55 -5.01 12.09
C LEU A 90 7.99 -5.47 13.44
N ALA A 91 7.50 -4.53 14.25
CA ALA A 91 6.88 -4.82 15.54
C ALA A 91 5.65 -5.74 15.38
N LYS A 92 4.84 -5.52 14.32
CA LYS A 92 3.64 -6.35 14.08
C LYS A 92 3.98 -7.75 13.62
N ILE A 93 5.05 -7.93 12.84
CA ILE A 93 5.56 -9.25 12.43
C ILE A 93 6.00 -10.04 13.67
N GLU A 94 6.80 -9.45 14.55
CA GLU A 94 7.25 -10.08 15.80
C GLU A 94 6.05 -10.46 16.68
N TYR A 95 5.10 -9.54 16.86
CA TYR A 95 3.86 -9.85 17.58
C TYR A 95 3.08 -11.01 16.94
N ASN A 96 2.92 -11.01 15.61
CA ASN A 96 2.15 -12.05 14.91
C ASN A 96 2.79 -13.44 15.01
N GLN A 97 4.12 -13.54 15.14
CA GLN A 97 4.82 -14.80 15.38
C GLN A 97 4.45 -15.44 16.72
N SER A 98 4.04 -14.63 17.71
CA SER A 98 3.59 -15.12 19.02
C SER A 98 2.11 -15.52 19.06
N ARG A 99 1.35 -15.32 17.96
CA ARG A 99 -0.08 -15.64 17.94
C ARG A 99 -0.31 -17.14 17.76
N GLU A 100 -1.31 -17.65 18.48
CA GLU A 100 -1.81 -19.01 18.29
C GLU A 100 -2.37 -19.21 16.87
N PHE A 101 -2.27 -20.44 16.37
CA PHE A 101 -2.75 -20.81 15.04
C PHE A 101 -4.27 -20.62 14.93
N MET A 102 -4.72 -19.81 13.96
CA MET A 102 -6.16 -19.56 13.78
C MET A 102 -6.92 -20.88 13.50
N HIS A 103 -7.96 -21.15 14.29
CA HIS A 103 -8.98 -22.15 13.95
C HIS A 103 -10.13 -21.48 13.20
N GLY A 104 -10.40 -21.97 11.99
CA GLY A 104 -11.66 -21.75 11.27
C GLY A 104 -11.92 -20.32 10.81
N LYS A 105 -11.41 -19.96 9.62
CA LYS A 105 -12.13 -19.06 8.71
C LYS A 105 -11.92 -19.54 7.28
N SER A 106 -12.98 -20.07 6.69
CA SER A 106 -13.12 -20.20 5.24
C SER A 106 -13.34 -18.80 4.67
N PHE A 107 -12.67 -18.51 3.55
CA PHE A 107 -12.92 -17.34 2.73
C PHE A 107 -14.33 -17.42 2.13
#